data_AF-A0A931VF92-F1
#
_entry.id   AF-A0A931VF92-F1
#
_cell.length_a   1.000
_cell.length_b   1.000
_cell.length_c   1.000
_cell.angle_alpha   90.00
_cell.angle_beta   90.00
_cell.angle_gamma   90.00
#
_symmetry.space_group_name_H-M   'P 1'
#
loop_
_entity.id
_entity.type
_entity.pdbx_description
1 polymer ?
#
loop_
_entity_poly.entity_id
_entity_poly.type
_entity_poly.pdbx_seq_one_letter_code
_entity_poly.pdbx_strand_id
1 'polypeptide(L)' 'MANQTLKYFSSLVSDSHELNHREKDILLRRLKNQHLRKIGRKYEVTAERIRQIEEQALGKFTKKILQLLLLD' A
#
# COMPACT_ATOMS: atom_id res chain seq x y z
N MET A 1 -15.61 -15.40 4.27
CA MET A 1 -14.27 -16.02 4.27
C MET A 1 -13.25 -14.95 3.89
N ALA A 2 -12.29 -14.65 4.76
CA ALA A 2 -11.26 -13.68 4.42
C ALA A 2 -10.38 -14.29 3.31
N ASN A 3 -10.34 -13.63 2.14
CA ASN A 3 -9.58 -14.10 1.00
C ASN A 3 -8.10 -14.27 1.41
N GLN A 4 -7.58 -15.49 1.32
CA GLN A 4 -6.22 -15.84 1.74
C GLN A 4 -5.17 -14.99 1.03
N THR A 5 -5.44 -14.61 -0.23
CA THR A 5 -4.64 -13.67 -1.01
C THR A 5 -4.57 -12.28 -0.36
N LEU A 6 -5.68 -11.76 0.15
CA LEU A 6 -5.71 -10.45 0.83
C LEU A 6 -4.95 -10.48 2.16
N LYS A 7 -5.03 -11.59 2.90
CA LYS A 7 -4.25 -11.78 4.14
C LYS A 7 -2.75 -11.82 3.85
N TYR A 8 -2.36 -12.61 2.86
CA TYR A 8 -0.97 -12.72 2.43
C TYR A 8 -0.42 -11.36 1.99
N PHE A 9 -1.13 -10.67 1.11
CA PHE A 9 -0.71 -9.36 0.62
C PHE A 9 -0.67 -8.30 1.74
N SER A 10 -1.60 -8.35 2.70
CA SER A 10 -1.58 -7.46 3.87
C SER A 10 -0.35 -7.70 4.75
N SER A 11 0.08 -8.95 4.94
CA SER A 11 1.32 -9.27 5.65
C SER A 11 2.53 -8.69 4.92
N LEU A 12 2.65 -8.95 3.62
CA LEU A 12 3.77 -8.44 2.81
C LEU A 12 3.90 -6.92 2.86
N VAL A 13 2.78 -6.20 2.77
CA VAL A 13 2.77 -4.73 2.89
C VAL A 13 3.18 -4.30 4.31
N SER A 14 2.72 -5.01 5.33
CA SER A 14 3.04 -4.69 6.74
C SER A 14 4.53 -4.91 7.03
N ASP A 15 5.11 -5.97 6.49
CA ASP A 15 6.50 -6.39 6.72
C ASP A 15 7.51 -5.68 5.80
N SER A 16 7.03 -4.96 4.77
CA SER A 16 7.90 -4.24 3.82
C SER A 16 8.73 -3.15 4.50
N HIS A 17 10.05 -3.16 4.33
CA HIS A 17 10.94 -2.14 4.90
C HIS A 17 11.03 -0.88 4.04
N GLU A 18 10.72 -0.99 2.74
CA GLU A 18 10.78 0.11 1.76
C GLU A 18 9.63 1.11 1.90
N LEU A 19 8.55 0.70 2.57
CA LEU A 19 7.36 1.49 2.79
C LEU A 19 7.40 2.15 4.17
N ASN A 20 7.11 3.45 4.21
CA ASN A 20 6.92 4.13 5.49
C ASN A 20 5.55 3.80 6.10
N HIS A 21 5.36 4.15 7.37
CA HIS A 21 4.13 3.86 8.11
C HIS A 21 2.86 4.42 7.42
N ARG A 22 2.96 5.59 6.80
CA ARG A 22 1.84 6.25 6.11
C ARG A 22 1.49 5.53 4.81
N GLU A 23 2.49 5.12 4.04
CA GLU A 23 2.33 4.34 2.81
C GLU A 23 1.69 2.97 3.11
N LYS A 24 2.17 2.29 4.15
CA LYS A 24 1.59 1.01 4.62
C LYS A 24 0.12 1.15 4.99
N ASP A 25 -0.24 2.12 5.85
CA ASP A 25 -1.63 2.31 6.27
C ASP A 25 -2.55 2.69 5.10
N ILE A 26 -2.07 3.50 4.13
CA ILE A 26 -2.83 3.82 2.91
C ILE A 26 -3.11 2.54 2.12
N LEU A 27 -2.09 1.74 1.81
CA LEU A 27 -2.26 0.49 1.05
C LEU A 27 -3.19 -0.49 1.78
N LEU A 28 -3.03 -0.68 3.09
CA LEU A 28 -3.88 -1.56 3.89
C LEU A 28 -5.34 -1.11 3.92
N ARG A 29 -5.61 0.20 3.91
CA ARG A 29 -6.97 0.75 3.81
C ARG A 29 -7.55 0.57 2.41
N ARG A 30 -6.73 0.72 1.37
CA ARG A 30 -7.12 0.51 -0.02
C ARG A 30 -7.49 -0.95 -0.29
N LEU A 31 -6.76 -1.91 0.28
CA LEU A 31 -7.12 -3.34 0.27
C LEU A 31 -8.48 -3.64 0.92
N LYS A 32 -8.88 -2.82 1.90
CA LYS A 32 -10.20 -2.88 2.55
C LYS A 32 -11.26 -2.06 1.78
N ASN A 33 -11.00 -1.72 0.52
CA ASN A 33 -11.86 -0.90 -0.34
C ASN A 33 -12.24 0.47 0.23
N GLN A 34 -11.40 1.07 1.09
CA GLN A 34 -11.66 2.45 1.54
C GLN A 34 -11.42 3.45 0.40
N HIS A 35 -12.36 4.38 0.24
CA HIS A 35 -12.25 5.45 -0.76
C HIS A 35 -11.15 6.46 -0.40
N LEU A 36 -10.46 6.97 -1.42
CA LEU A 36 -9.40 7.97 -1.29
C LEU A 36 -9.82 9.21 -0.49
N ARG A 37 -11.07 9.68 -0.67
CA ARG A 37 -11.61 10.81 0.10
C ARG A 37 -11.68 10.52 1.60
N LYS A 38 -12.05 9.30 1.99
CA LYS A 38 -12.15 8.88 3.40
C LYS A 38 -10.76 8.77 4.04
N ILE A 39 -9.80 8.24 3.29
CA ILE A 39 -8.40 8.15 3.72
C ILE A 39 -7.79 9.56 3.81
N GLY A 40 -8.08 10.42 2.83
CA GLY A 40 -7.61 11.80 2.79
C GLY A 40 -8.05 12.61 4.00
N ARG A 41 -9.31 12.46 4.44
CA ARG A 41 -9.81 13.08 5.68
C ARG A 41 -9.01 12.69 6.92
N LYS A 42 -8.61 11.42 7.04
CA LYS A 42 -7.79 10.94 8.18
C LYS A 42 -6.41 11.64 8.22
N TYR A 43 -5.87 11.95 7.06
CA TYR A 43 -4.54 12.52 6.90
C TYR A 43 -4.54 14.02 6.58
N GLU A 44 -5.70 14.67 6.65
CA GLU A 44 -5.90 16.10 6.33
C GLU A 44 -5.34 16.48 4.94
N VAL A 45 -5.46 15.58 3.97
CA VAL A 45 -5.00 15.81 2.59
C VAL A 45 -6.08 15.49 1.57
N THR A 46 -5.89 15.99 0.35
CA THR A 46 -6.81 15.72 -0.76
C THR A 46 -6.77 14.25 -1.18
N ALA A 47 -7.87 13.79 -1.78
CA ALA A 47 -7.94 12.45 -2.36
C ALA A 47 -6.84 12.22 -3.42
N GLU A 48 -6.52 13.25 -4.20
CA GLU A 48 -5.45 13.19 -5.19
C GLU A 48 -4.08 13.00 -4.53
N ARG A 49 -3.82 13.67 -3.39
CA ARG A 49 -2.58 13.45 -2.66
C ARG A 49 -2.48 12.02 -2.14
N ILE A 50 -3.57 11.42 -1.69
CA ILE A 50 -3.59 9.99 -1.34
C ILE A 50 -3.32 9.10 -2.56
N ARG A 51 -3.90 9.41 -3.73
CA ARG A 51 -3.65 8.68 -4.98
C ARG A 51 -2.17 8.70 -5.36
N GLN A 52 -1.53 9.86 -5.28
CA GLN A 52 -0.10 10.02 -5.54
C GLN A 52 0.76 9.18 -4.58
N ILE A 53 0.43 9.20 -3.27
CA ILE A 53 1.16 8.41 -2.28
C ILE A 53 0.95 6.90 -2.53
N GLU A 54 -0.27 6.47 -2.87
CA GLU A 54 -0.58 5.09 -3.24
C GLU A 54 0.25 4.63 -4.45
N GLU A 55 0.30 5.45 -5.51
CA GLU A 55 1.07 5.16 -6.72
C GLU A 55 2.58 5.04 -6.44
N GLN A 56 3.14 5.97 -5.64
CA GLN A 56 4.54 5.92 -5.23
C GLN A 56 4.84 4.68 -4.37
N ALA A 57 3.96 4.35 -3.43
CA ALA A 57 4.11 3.19 -2.55
C ALA A 57 4.09 1.88 -3.36
N LEU A 58 3.14 1.73 -4.29
CA LEU A 58 3.09 0.58 -5.20
C LEU A 58 4.35 0.49 -6.07
N GLY A 59 4.83 1.62 -6.58
CA GLY A 59 6.07 1.68 -7.35
C GLY A 59 7.28 1.16 -6.57
N LYS A 60 7.46 1.59 -5.32
CA LYS A 60 8.53 1.10 -4.44
C LYS A 60 8.40 -0.40 -4.16
N PHE A 61 7.18 -0.83 -3.82
CA PHE A 61 6.89 -2.21 -3.47
C PHE A 61 7.14 -3.17 -4.65
N THR A 62 6.64 -2.83 -5.84
CA THR A 62 6.86 -3.61 -7.07
C THR A 62 8.32 -3.64 -7.47
N LYS A 63 9.05 -2.52 -7.39
CA LYS A 63 10.49 -2.51 -7.68
C LYS A 63 11.27 -3.48 -6.81
N LYS A 64 10.93 -3.58 -5.51
CA LYS A 64 11.60 -4.53 -4.62
C LYS A 64 11.29 -5.98 -4.98
N ILE A 65 10.03 -6.28 -5.28
CA ILE A 65 9.63 -7.63 -5.73
C ILE A 65 10.38 -8.01 -7.02
N LEU A 66 10.42 -7.10 -7.99
CA LEU A 66 11.17 -7.30 -9.24
C LEU A 66 12.66 -7.48 -8.97
N GLN A 67 13.24 -6.71 -8.04
CA GLN A 67 14.64 -6.88 -7.66
C GLN A 67 14.91 -8.28 -7.11
N LEU A 68 14.05 -8.81 -6.25
CA LEU A 68 14.17 -10.16 -5.71
C LEU A 68 14.04 -11.21 -6.82
N LEU A 69 13.04 -11.07 -7.69
CA LEU A 69 12.81 -12.01 -8.80
C LEU A 69 13.89 -12.02 -9.89
N LEU A 70 14.64 -10.93 -10.05
CA LEU A 70 15.68 -10.79 -11.08
C LEU A 70 17.10 -11.07 -10.57
N LEU A 71 17.29 -11.15 -9.26
CA LEU A 71 18.60 -11.39 -8.62
C LEU A 71 18.65 -12.72 -7.84
N ASP A 72 17.57 -13.50 -7.86
CA ASP A 72 17.54 -14.94 -7.58
C ASP A 72 17.82 -15.75 -8.87
#